data_AF-A0A3N8GHU0-F1
#
_entry.id   AF-A0A3N8GHU0-F1
#
_cell.length_a   1.000
_cell.length_b   1.000
_cell.length_c   1.000
_cell.angle_alpha   90.00
_cell.angle_beta   90.00
_cell.angle_gamma   90.00
#
_symmetry.space_group_name_H-M   'P 1'
#
loop_
_entity.id
_entity.type
_entity.pdbx_description
1 polymer ?
#
loop_
_entity_poly.entity_id
_entity_poly.type
_entity_poly.pdbx_seq_one_letter_code
_entity_poly.pdbx_strand_id
1 'polypeptide(L)'
;MNKKEAKTRIAALLSAGARKADVLAELAGQGLKDRVLAHLIASRPDPELCRKNKVHTRVLIGLGIAQLVISLALAYLILADTLSEGAALLFLALTVPLSLLFIWGFATHRVGAYHAFIVLSLLQVPKTIADLGRDPSVALPTLGVTVILVGYVWFVRNRLFPDFGWFTPRKVDGRYAFVESA
;
A
#
# COMPACT_ATOMS: atom_id res chain seq x y z
N MET A 1 22.08 17.47 0.32
CA MET A 1 21.98 16.09 0.85
C MET A 1 21.25 15.20 -0.14
N ASN A 2 21.68 13.94 -0.34
CA ASN A 2 20.98 12.97 -1.20
C ASN A 2 19.99 12.09 -0.39
N LYS A 3 18.98 11.52 -1.05
CA LYS A 3 17.93 10.67 -0.45
C LYS A 3 18.51 9.47 0.31
N LYS A 4 19.62 8.92 -0.17
CA LYS A 4 20.31 7.78 0.46
C LYS A 4 20.97 8.18 1.79
N GLU A 5 21.65 9.32 1.81
CA GLU A 5 22.27 9.87 3.03
C GLU A 5 21.22 10.28 4.07
N ALA A 6 20.14 10.92 3.63
CA ALA A 6 19.02 11.26 4.50
C ALA A 6 18.42 10.02 5.15
N LYS A 7 18.23 8.93 4.40
CA LYS A 7 17.77 7.65 4.97
C LYS A 7 18.71 7.12 6.05
N THR A 8 20.02 7.18 5.83
CA THR A 8 21.02 6.69 6.80
C THR A 8 21.04 7.56 8.06
N ARG A 9 20.97 8.89 7.93
CA ARG A 9 20.92 9.80 9.10
C ARG A 9 19.63 9.67 9.88
N ILE A 10 18.48 9.61 9.19
CA ILE A 10 17.19 9.32 9.83
C ILE A 10 17.27 7.99 10.57
N ALA A 11 17.90 6.97 9.98
CA ALA A 11 18.08 5.68 10.63
C ALA A 11 18.87 5.80 11.93
N ALA A 12 20.03 6.45 11.88
CA ALA A 12 20.91 6.62 13.02
C ALA A 12 20.25 7.40 14.16
N LEU A 13 19.61 8.53 13.84
CA LEU A 13 18.97 9.38 14.85
C LEU A 13 17.76 8.69 15.51
N LEU A 14 16.90 8.02 14.73
CA LEU A 14 15.79 7.26 15.29
C LEU A 14 16.29 6.06 16.11
N SER A 15 17.37 5.40 15.70
CA SER A 15 17.99 4.32 16.47
C SER A 15 18.66 4.80 17.76
N ALA A 16 19.08 6.07 17.81
CA ALA A 16 19.57 6.73 19.02
C ALA A 16 18.43 7.20 19.96
N GLY A 17 17.16 6.92 19.62
CA GLY A 17 16.00 7.29 20.43
C GLY A 17 15.49 8.72 20.20
N ALA A 18 16.00 9.44 19.18
CA ALA A 18 15.51 10.77 18.85
C ALA A 18 14.06 10.71 18.35
N ARG A 19 13.25 11.71 18.70
CA ARG A 19 11.84 11.77 18.27
C ARG A 19 11.75 12.13 16.79
N LYS A 20 10.72 11.62 16.12
CA LYS A 20 10.50 11.86 14.67
C LYS A 20 10.43 13.36 14.32
N ALA A 21 9.86 14.18 15.20
CA ALA A 21 9.78 15.62 15.04
C ALA A 21 11.16 16.30 15.13
N ASP A 22 11.99 15.88 16.08
CA ASP A 22 13.35 16.40 16.28
C ASP A 22 14.27 16.03 15.10
N VAL A 23 14.17 14.79 14.60
CA VAL A 23 14.89 14.36 13.39
C VAL A 23 14.51 15.16 12.16
N LEU A 24 13.22 15.53 12.03
CA LEU A 24 12.78 16.39 10.94
C LEU A 24 13.35 17.81 11.09
N ALA A 25 13.32 18.38 12.30
CA ALA A 25 13.85 19.72 12.56
C ALA A 25 15.36 19.79 12.31
N GLU A 26 16.10 18.75 12.70
CA GLU A 26 17.56 18.69 12.54
C GLU A 26 17.99 18.51 11.07
N LEU A 27 17.21 17.76 10.28
CA LEU A 27 17.51 17.52 8.86
C LEU A 27 16.84 18.52 7.91
N ALA A 28 15.91 19.34 8.40
CA ALA A 28 15.30 20.43 7.63
C ALA A 28 16.37 21.43 7.18
N GLY A 29 16.23 21.93 5.94
CA GLY A 29 17.19 22.88 5.37
C GLY A 29 18.52 22.28 4.85
N GLN A 30 18.81 20.99 5.07
CA GLN A 30 20.05 20.34 4.59
C GLN A 30 20.02 19.96 3.08
N GLY A 31 19.21 20.66 2.28
CA GLY A 31 19.13 20.53 0.82
C GLY A 31 18.12 19.52 0.26
N LEU A 32 17.34 18.84 1.10
CA LEU A 32 16.16 18.05 0.67
C LEU A 32 14.89 18.78 1.09
N LYS A 33 13.86 18.76 0.24
CA LYS A 33 12.54 19.33 0.58
C LYS A 33 11.98 18.64 1.83
N ASP A 34 11.48 19.42 2.78
CA ASP A 34 10.92 18.91 4.04
C ASP A 34 9.83 17.85 3.83
N ARG A 35 9.08 17.94 2.72
CA ARG A 35 8.09 16.91 2.34
C ARG A 35 8.72 15.53 2.11
N VAL A 36 9.91 15.47 1.51
CA VAL A 36 10.61 14.21 1.22
C VAL A 36 11.19 13.63 2.50
N LEU A 37 11.74 14.47 3.37
CA LEU A 37 12.22 14.09 4.70
C LEU A 37 11.07 13.56 5.57
N ALA A 38 9.97 14.30 5.67
CA ALA A 38 8.78 13.88 6.41
C ALA A 38 8.18 12.58 5.87
N HIS A 39 8.18 12.38 4.54
CA HIS A 39 7.73 11.13 3.95
C HIS A 39 8.65 9.96 4.29
N LEU A 40 9.98 10.15 4.27
CA LEU A 40 10.94 9.12 4.66
C LEU A 40 10.77 8.71 6.13
N ILE A 41 10.60 9.69 7.03
CA ILE A 41 10.37 9.47 8.46
C ILE A 41 9.03 8.75 8.70
N ALA A 42 7.94 9.25 8.11
CA ALA A 42 6.61 8.65 8.25
C ALA A 42 6.48 7.26 7.62
N SER A 43 7.22 7.00 6.53
CA SER A 43 7.18 5.71 5.81
C SER A 43 7.87 4.57 6.56
N ARG A 44 8.57 4.84 7.66
CA ARG A 44 9.18 3.80 8.46
C ARG A 44 8.11 3.08 9.29
N PRO A 45 7.98 1.75 9.13
CA PRO A 45 7.11 0.96 9.97
C PRO A 45 7.65 0.96 11.39
N ASP A 46 6.82 1.35 12.35
CA ASP A 46 7.11 1.24 13.77
C ASP A 46 7.01 -0.25 14.17
N PRO A 47 8.10 -0.88 14.68
CA PRO A 47 8.08 -2.29 15.06
C PRO A 47 7.01 -2.63 16.09
N GLU A 48 6.62 -1.68 16.96
CA GLU A 48 5.54 -1.87 17.94
C GLU A 48 4.17 -1.97 17.28
N LEU A 49 3.87 -1.08 16.32
CA LEU A 49 2.63 -1.08 15.56
C LEU A 49 2.55 -2.32 14.66
N CYS A 50 3.66 -2.76 14.09
CA CYS A 50 3.74 -4.01 13.34
C CYS A 50 3.45 -5.23 14.23
N ARG A 51 3.98 -5.26 15.47
CA ARG A 51 3.70 -6.34 16.43
C ARG A 51 2.22 -6.37 16.82
N LYS A 52 1.63 -5.21 17.14
CA LYS A 52 0.21 -5.08 17.51
C LYS A 52 -0.74 -5.45 16.35
N ASN A 53 -0.34 -5.20 15.10
CA ASN A 53 -1.18 -5.40 13.91
C ASN A 53 -0.74 -6.59 13.02
N LYS A 54 0.02 -7.54 13.58
CA LYS A 54 0.57 -8.68 12.83
C LYS A 54 -0.52 -9.55 12.18
N VAL A 55 -1.66 -9.73 12.87
CA VAL A 55 -2.80 -10.48 12.34
C VAL A 55 -3.35 -9.82 11.08
N HIS A 56 -3.58 -8.51 11.11
CA HIS A 56 -4.08 -7.76 9.96
C HIS A 56 -3.14 -7.82 8.75
N THR A 57 -1.83 -7.74 9.00
CA THR A 57 -0.85 -7.89 7.92
C THR A 57 -0.89 -9.30 7.32
N ARG A 58 -1.02 -10.34 8.16
CA ARG A 58 -1.19 -11.73 7.67
C ARG A 58 -2.46 -11.92 6.87
N VAL A 59 -3.56 -11.28 7.29
CA VAL A 59 -4.82 -11.29 6.52
C VAL A 59 -4.61 -10.66 5.14
N LEU A 60 -3.93 -9.52 5.05
CA LEU A 60 -3.62 -8.90 3.75
C LEU A 60 -2.73 -9.78 2.86
N ILE A 61 -1.75 -10.46 3.44
CA ILE A 61 -0.93 -11.44 2.72
C ILE A 61 -1.80 -12.59 2.22
N GLY A 62 -2.67 -13.13 3.08
CA GLY A 62 -3.61 -14.20 2.72
C GLY A 62 -4.55 -13.78 1.59
N LEU A 63 -5.08 -12.56 1.63
CA LEU A 63 -5.90 -11.99 0.56
C LEU A 63 -5.11 -11.85 -0.75
N GLY A 64 -3.85 -11.41 -0.68
CA GLY A 64 -2.96 -11.37 -1.84
C GLY A 64 -2.70 -12.75 -2.45
N ILE A 65 -2.52 -13.78 -1.62
CA ILE A 65 -2.37 -15.17 -2.08
C ILE A 65 -3.67 -15.69 -2.71
N ALA A 66 -4.82 -15.43 -2.09
CA ALA A 66 -6.12 -15.80 -2.64
C ALA A 66 -6.34 -15.14 -4.00
N GLN A 67 -6.00 -13.85 -4.14
CA GLN A 67 -6.07 -13.13 -5.41
C GLN A 67 -5.13 -13.71 -6.47
N LEU A 68 -3.93 -14.14 -6.09
CA LEU A 68 -3.01 -14.85 -6.98
C LEU A 68 -3.61 -16.17 -7.47
N VAL A 69 -4.19 -16.98 -6.58
CA VAL A 69 -4.84 -18.25 -6.94
C VAL A 69 -6.03 -18.01 -7.89
N ILE A 70 -6.86 -17.01 -7.61
CA ILE A 70 -7.97 -16.62 -8.50
C ILE A 70 -7.44 -16.21 -9.88
N SER A 71 -6.36 -15.42 -9.93
CA SER A 71 -5.76 -15.00 -11.20
C SER A 71 -5.24 -16.20 -12.01
N LEU A 72 -4.61 -17.17 -11.36
CA LEU A 72 -4.16 -18.40 -12.01
C LEU A 72 -5.34 -19.24 -12.53
N ALA A 73 -6.41 -19.38 -11.74
CA ALA A 73 -7.62 -20.09 -12.15
C ALA A 73 -8.30 -19.41 -13.35
N LEU A 74 -8.42 -18.08 -13.35
CA LEU A 74 -8.97 -17.32 -14.47
C LEU A 74 -8.12 -17.48 -15.73
N ALA A 75 -6.79 -17.43 -15.61
CA ALA A 75 -5.90 -17.65 -16.76
C ALA A 75 -6.07 -19.05 -17.37
N TYR A 76 -6.23 -20.08 -16.52
CA TYR A 76 -6.51 -21.44 -16.97
C TYR A 76 -7.85 -21.52 -17.73
N LEU A 77 -8.90 -20.88 -17.21
CA LEU A 77 -10.21 -20.83 -17.88
C LEU A 77 -10.12 -20.11 -19.23
N ILE A 78 -9.41 -18.98 -19.31
CA ILE A 78 -9.20 -18.25 -20.58
C ILE A 78 -8.49 -19.14 -21.61
N LEU A 79 -7.48 -19.92 -21.17
CA LEU A 79 -6.75 -20.84 -22.04
C LEU A 79 -7.64 -22.01 -22.50
N ALA A 80 -8.49 -22.53 -21.61
CA ALA A 80 -9.41 -23.63 -21.91
C ALA A 80 -10.54 -23.23 -22.88
N ASP A 81 -11.06 -22.00 -22.79
CA ASP A 81 -12.16 -21.49 -23.62
C ASP A 81 -11.72 -20.95 -25.00
N THR A 82 -10.51 -21.26 -25.46
CA THR A 82 -9.95 -20.85 -26.78
C THR A 82 -9.84 -19.32 -27.00
N LEU A 83 -9.94 -18.51 -25.95
CA LEU A 83 -9.78 -17.04 -25.93
C LEU A 83 -8.32 -16.62 -26.12
N SER A 84 -7.62 -17.16 -27.12
CA SER A 84 -6.22 -16.93 -27.49
C SER A 84 -5.20 -17.19 -26.36
N GLU A 85 -4.24 -18.07 -26.64
CA GLU A 85 -3.09 -18.33 -25.76
C GLU A 85 -2.34 -17.04 -25.39
N GLY A 86 -2.27 -16.08 -26.33
CA GLY A 86 -1.69 -14.76 -26.11
C GLY A 86 -2.37 -13.92 -25.03
N ALA A 87 -3.71 -13.92 -24.95
CA ALA A 87 -4.42 -13.17 -23.93
C ALA A 87 -4.23 -13.77 -22.53
N ALA A 88 -4.24 -15.10 -22.41
CA ALA A 88 -3.94 -15.79 -21.16
C ALA A 88 -2.51 -15.49 -20.67
N LEU A 89 -1.52 -15.54 -21.58
CA LEU A 89 -0.13 -15.22 -21.27
C LEU A 89 0.04 -13.76 -20.84
N LEU A 90 -0.56 -12.81 -21.55
CA LEU A 90 -0.50 -11.39 -21.19
C LEU A 90 -1.16 -11.14 -19.82
N PHE A 91 -2.31 -11.75 -19.57
CA PHE A 91 -3.00 -11.65 -18.29
C PHE A 91 -2.14 -12.17 -17.15
N LEU A 92 -1.50 -13.33 -17.29
CA LEU A 92 -0.58 -13.88 -16.29
C LEU A 92 0.66 -13.00 -16.09
N ALA A 93 1.28 -12.55 -17.19
CA ALA A 93 2.46 -11.70 -17.17
C ALA A 93 2.24 -10.38 -16.41
N LEU A 94 1.00 -9.89 -16.36
CA LEU A 94 0.63 -8.69 -15.61
C LEU A 94 0.18 -9.01 -14.18
N THR A 95 -0.74 -9.96 -14.01
CA THR A 95 -1.42 -10.20 -12.72
C THR A 95 -0.55 -10.93 -11.71
N VAL A 96 0.29 -11.88 -12.13
CA VAL A 96 1.14 -12.65 -11.22
C VAL A 96 2.22 -11.77 -10.61
N PRO A 97 3.04 -11.01 -11.37
CA PRO A 97 4.04 -10.14 -10.78
C PRO A 97 3.43 -9.05 -9.90
N LEU A 98 2.27 -8.50 -10.30
CA LEU A 98 1.58 -7.50 -9.51
C LEU A 98 1.09 -8.06 -8.17
N SER A 99 0.53 -9.27 -8.16
CA SER A 99 0.10 -9.94 -6.94
C SER A 99 1.28 -10.25 -6.02
N LEU A 100 2.39 -10.75 -6.56
CA LEU A 100 3.61 -11.00 -5.80
C LEU A 100 4.19 -9.70 -5.21
N LEU A 101 4.16 -8.59 -5.97
CA LEU A 101 4.60 -7.29 -5.50
C LEU A 101 3.78 -6.80 -4.30
N PHE A 102 2.45 -7.01 -4.32
CA PHE A 102 1.59 -6.67 -3.20
C PHE A 102 1.81 -7.56 -1.99
N ILE A 103 1.91 -8.89 -2.18
CA ILE A 103 2.23 -9.83 -1.11
C ILE A 103 3.54 -9.43 -0.43
N TRP A 104 4.58 -9.19 -1.20
CA TRP A 104 5.87 -8.73 -0.70
C TRP A 104 5.79 -7.36 -0.03
N GLY A 105 5.03 -6.43 -0.60
CA GLY A 105 4.82 -5.09 -0.07
C GLY A 105 4.11 -5.10 1.29
N PHE A 106 3.11 -5.96 1.47
CA PHE A 106 2.43 -6.17 2.74
C PHE A 106 3.34 -6.87 3.75
N ALA A 107 4.05 -7.93 3.32
CA ALA A 107 4.99 -8.67 4.17
C ALA A 107 6.16 -7.83 4.67
N THR A 108 6.63 -6.87 3.86
CA THR A 108 7.71 -5.95 4.23
C THR A 108 7.21 -4.65 4.86
N HIS A 109 5.92 -4.54 5.19
CA HIS A 109 5.30 -3.37 5.77
C HIS A 109 5.65 -2.08 5.01
N ARG A 110 5.52 -2.07 3.67
CA ARG A 110 5.81 -0.89 2.85
C ARG A 110 4.55 -0.08 2.60
N VAL A 111 4.46 1.14 3.14
CA VAL A 111 3.31 2.05 2.94
C VAL A 111 2.93 2.22 1.47
N GLY A 112 3.93 2.25 0.57
CA GLY A 112 3.72 2.38 -0.87
C GLY A 112 2.92 1.23 -1.49
N ALA A 113 3.01 0.01 -0.93
CA ALA A 113 2.22 -1.12 -1.40
C ALA A 113 0.73 -0.97 -1.07
N TYR A 114 0.41 -0.48 0.14
CA TYR A 114 -0.96 -0.16 0.54
C TYR A 114 -1.53 0.94 -0.37
N HIS A 115 -0.76 2.01 -0.59
CA HIS A 115 -1.17 3.11 -1.46
C HIS A 115 -1.38 2.68 -2.91
N ALA A 116 -0.43 1.93 -3.47
CA ALA A 116 -0.55 1.41 -4.83
C ALA A 116 -1.77 0.48 -4.95
N PHE A 117 -2.02 -0.38 -3.96
CA PHE A 117 -3.19 -1.25 -3.96
C PHE A 117 -4.50 -0.45 -3.99
N ILE A 118 -4.62 0.54 -3.11
CA ILE A 118 -5.81 1.41 -3.04
C ILE A 118 -6.01 2.15 -4.37
N VAL A 119 -4.96 2.77 -4.92
CA VAL A 119 -5.05 3.52 -6.17
C VAL A 119 -5.43 2.61 -7.35
N LEU A 120 -4.78 1.46 -7.50
CA LEU A 120 -5.09 0.52 -8.58
C LEU A 120 -6.49 -0.09 -8.45
N SER A 121 -6.96 -0.30 -7.23
CA SER A 121 -8.33 -0.79 -6.98
C SER A 121 -9.35 0.28 -7.35
N LEU A 122 -9.11 1.54 -6.97
CA LEU A 122 -9.99 2.65 -7.31
C LEU A 122 -10.00 2.97 -8.81
N LEU A 123 -8.89 2.74 -9.52
CA LEU A 123 -8.81 2.89 -10.97
C LEU A 123 -9.78 1.96 -11.72
N GLN A 124 -10.12 0.81 -11.12
CA GLN A 124 -11.01 -0.18 -11.73
C GLN A 124 -12.49 0.12 -11.49
N VAL A 125 -12.81 0.90 -10.45
CA VAL A 125 -14.19 1.21 -10.04
C VAL A 125 -15.03 1.85 -11.16
N PRO A 126 -14.55 2.85 -11.93
CA PRO A 126 -15.34 3.44 -13.01
C PRO A 126 -15.77 2.42 -14.07
N LYS A 127 -14.88 1.47 -14.39
CA LYS A 127 -15.19 0.38 -15.32
C LYS A 127 -16.26 -0.54 -14.74
N THR A 128 -16.10 -0.96 -13.48
CA THR A 128 -17.09 -1.80 -12.80
C THR A 128 -18.46 -1.13 -12.69
N ILE A 129 -18.50 0.19 -12.46
CA ILE A 129 -19.74 0.97 -12.46
C ILE A 129 -20.37 0.99 -13.86
N ALA A 130 -19.59 1.18 -14.91
CA ALA A 130 -20.11 1.12 -16.28
C ALA A 130 -20.69 -0.26 -16.62
N ASP A 131 -20.09 -1.33 -16.08
CA ASP A 131 -20.54 -2.70 -16.29
C ASP A 131 -21.83 -3.04 -15.51
N LEU A 132 -22.21 -2.26 -14.49
CA LEU A 132 -23.52 -2.40 -13.81
C LEU A 132 -24.70 -2.23 -14.78
N GLY A 133 -24.55 -1.38 -15.79
CA GLY A 133 -25.59 -1.18 -16.80
C GLY A 133 -25.71 -2.33 -17.82
N ARG A 134 -24.69 -3.21 -17.91
CA ARG A 134 -24.64 -4.32 -18.88
C ARG A 134 -24.88 -5.66 -18.22
N ASP A 135 -24.15 -5.96 -17.16
CA ASP A 135 -24.24 -7.20 -16.39
C ASP A 135 -24.20 -6.90 -14.88
N PRO A 136 -25.36 -6.54 -14.30
CA PRO A 136 -25.46 -6.25 -12.88
C PRO A 136 -25.10 -7.45 -12.00
N SER A 137 -25.32 -8.67 -12.49
CA SER A 137 -25.17 -9.90 -11.72
C SER A 137 -23.71 -10.17 -11.35
N VAL A 138 -22.79 -9.78 -12.24
CA VAL A 138 -21.34 -9.87 -12.01
C VAL A 138 -20.81 -8.58 -11.39
N ALA A 139 -21.24 -7.42 -11.90
CA ALA A 139 -20.68 -6.13 -11.50
C ALA A 139 -20.98 -5.75 -10.03
N LEU A 140 -22.18 -6.06 -9.51
CA LEU A 140 -22.55 -5.75 -8.12
C LEU A 140 -21.66 -6.48 -7.09
N PRO A 141 -21.50 -7.82 -7.15
CA PRO A 141 -20.57 -8.53 -6.26
C PRO A 141 -19.13 -8.01 -6.37
N THR A 142 -18.64 -7.77 -7.59
CA THR A 142 -17.28 -7.24 -7.81
C THR A 142 -17.10 -5.89 -7.11
N LEU A 143 -18.04 -4.97 -7.29
CA LEU A 143 -17.99 -3.65 -6.66
C LEU A 143 -18.01 -3.74 -5.13
N GLY A 144 -18.88 -4.60 -4.58
CA GLY A 144 -18.95 -4.84 -3.13
C GLY A 144 -17.63 -5.36 -2.57
N VAL A 145 -17.03 -6.35 -3.22
CA VAL A 145 -15.71 -6.90 -2.84
C VAL A 145 -14.63 -5.81 -2.91
N THR A 146 -14.60 -5.01 -3.99
CA THR A 146 -13.63 -3.92 -4.13
C THR A 146 -13.75 -2.89 -3.01
N VAL A 147 -14.97 -2.45 -2.67
CA VAL A 147 -15.20 -1.47 -1.60
C VAL A 147 -14.75 -2.01 -0.24
N ILE A 148 -15.12 -3.25 0.09
CA ILE A 148 -14.72 -3.89 1.35
C ILE A 148 -13.20 -4.02 1.42
N LEU A 149 -12.56 -4.47 0.34
CA LEU A 149 -11.12 -4.70 0.30
C LEU A 149 -10.33 -3.39 0.39
N VAL A 150 -10.72 -2.36 -0.35
CA VAL A 150 -10.12 -1.02 -0.26
C VAL A 150 -10.30 -0.45 1.14
N GLY A 151 -11.49 -0.56 1.71
CA GLY A 151 -11.77 -0.10 3.08
C GLY A 151 -10.92 -0.82 4.12
N TYR A 152 -10.74 -2.14 3.98
CA TYR A 152 -9.91 -2.93 4.88
C TYR A 152 -8.42 -2.57 4.75
N VAL A 153 -7.89 -2.47 3.52
CA VAL A 153 -6.49 -2.06 3.29
C VAL A 153 -6.25 -0.65 3.83
N TRP A 154 -7.21 0.26 3.66
CA TRP A 154 -7.18 1.61 4.21
C TRP A 154 -7.13 1.59 5.74
N PHE A 155 -7.97 0.78 6.38
CA PHE A 155 -7.99 0.58 7.83
C PHE A 155 -6.66 0.07 8.37
N VAL A 156 -6.11 -1.00 7.78
CA VAL A 156 -4.82 -1.57 8.20
C VAL A 156 -3.69 -0.56 7.99
N ARG A 157 -3.71 0.15 6.86
CA ARG A 157 -2.74 1.20 6.55
C ARG A 157 -2.74 2.28 7.63
N ASN A 158 -3.91 2.79 8.04
CA ASN A 158 -3.98 3.86 9.05
C ASN A 158 -3.48 3.41 10.42
N ARG A 159 -3.61 2.12 10.72
CA ARG A 159 -3.14 1.52 11.97
C ARG A 159 -1.63 1.25 11.97
N LEU A 160 -1.03 0.99 10.81
CA LEU A 160 0.41 0.80 10.65
C LEU A 160 1.17 2.12 10.43
N PHE A 161 0.53 3.11 9.81
CA PHE A 161 1.12 4.39 9.44
C PHE A 161 0.22 5.57 9.86
N PRO A 162 0.03 5.81 11.16
CA PRO A 162 -0.81 6.89 11.67
C PRO A 162 -0.27 8.29 11.32
N ASP A 163 1.03 8.38 11.03
CA ASP A 163 1.74 9.60 10.63
C ASP A 163 1.31 10.15 9.26
N PHE A 164 0.51 9.40 8.51
CA PHE A 164 -0.05 9.87 7.27
C PHE A 164 -1.55 10.18 7.40
N GLY A 165 -1.97 11.28 6.78
CA GLY A 165 -3.39 11.56 6.56
C GLY A 165 -3.95 10.70 5.42
N TRP A 166 -4.01 11.25 4.21
CA TRP A 166 -4.46 10.51 3.02
C TRP A 166 -3.32 9.71 2.38
N PHE A 167 -2.56 10.32 1.48
CA PHE A 167 -1.39 9.72 0.83
C PHE A 167 -0.08 10.46 1.18
N THR A 168 -0.19 11.51 1.99
CA THR A 168 0.92 12.37 2.42
C THR A 168 1.06 12.37 3.94
N PRO A 169 2.27 12.63 4.47
CA PRO A 169 2.47 12.83 5.89
C PRO A 169 1.52 13.92 6.42
N ARG A 170 0.96 13.68 7.61
CA ARG A 170 -0.02 14.56 8.24
C ARG A 170 0.64 15.89 8.60
N LYS A 171 -0.09 16.99 8.38
CA LYS A 171 0.30 18.32 8.83
C LYS A 171 -0.73 18.83 9.84
N VAL A 172 -0.25 19.42 10.93
CA VAL A 172 -1.03 20.15 11.93
C VAL A 172 -0.37 21.53 12.05
N ASP A 173 -1.15 22.59 11.87
CA ASP A 173 -0.68 23.99 11.93
C ASP A 173 0.55 24.28 11.05
N GLY A 174 0.55 23.74 9.82
CA GLY A 174 1.63 23.93 8.84
C GLY A 174 2.89 23.11 9.10
N ARG A 175 3.03 22.47 10.27
CA ARG A 175 4.14 21.58 10.64
C ARG A 175 3.75 20.11 10.44
N TYR A 176 4.75 19.28 10.13
CA TYR A 176 4.51 17.83 10.03
C TYR A 176 4.32 17.26 11.44
N ALA A 177 3.18 16.60 11.65
CA ALA A 177 2.83 15.99 12.93
C ALA A 177 3.06 14.48 12.83
N PHE A 178 3.88 13.96 13.75
CA PHE A 178 4.11 12.54 13.92
C PHE A 178 3.46 12.11 15.22
N VAL A 179 2.74 10.99 15.21
CA VAL A 179 2.19 10.41 16.43
C VAL A 179 3.37 9.77 17.17
N GLU A 180 3.73 10.34 18.31
CA GLU A 180 4.71 9.73 19.22
C GLU A 180 4.06 8.49 19.85
N SER A 181 4.49 7.30 19.40
CA SER A 181 4.23 6.06 20.14
C SER A 181 4.98 6.18 21.46
N ALA A 182 4.24 6.37 22.56
CA ALA A 182 4.76 6.24 23.91
C ALA A 182 5.19 4.80 24.21
#